data_AF-A0A3B6H1H9-F1
#
_entry.id   AF-A0A3B6H1H9-F1
#
_cell.length_a   1.000
_cell.length_b   1.000
_cell.length_c   1.000
_cell.angle_alpha   90.00
_cell.angle_beta   90.00
_cell.angle_gamma   90.00
#
_symmetry.space_group_name_H-M   'P 1'
#
loop_
_entity.id
_entity.type
_entity.pdbx_description
1 polymer ?
#
loop_
_entity_poly.entity_id
_entity_poly.type
_entity_poly.pdbx_seq_one_letter_code
_entity_poly.pdbx_strand_id
1 'polypeptide(L)'
;MEALPPWPQAAAAPEIHFRFRGALTLSLELKPSDQPRTMRLRGGLVLSHAPRRAGPVDVTNQVVRKLDLQLEITDHAVFQSGKDFSQLIHDMLAAAVKREYDDLPANATDSIHMPLDLATMIVESIGRGIDEIVAAGGIVPGYELDLELPQACITLVYEPRALLLACKEAAAAETKAPTGVVALCGRKRRREADDPCVICLLDLESEEDDEEQVRLPCSHAFHTPCIELWFDRASTCPTCRLDIMECFSFARSAPPRSSDIPEAEINHS
;
A
#
# COMPACT_ATOMS: atom_id res chain seq x y z
N MET A 1 -1.33 -25.45 3.60
CA MET A 1 -0.44 -24.27 3.60
C MET A 1 -1.35 -23.10 3.89
N GLU A 2 -1.67 -22.89 5.17
CA GLU A 2 -2.50 -21.75 5.54
C GLU A 2 -1.58 -20.54 5.58
N ALA A 3 -1.76 -19.65 4.60
CA ALA A 3 -1.07 -18.38 4.57
C ALA A 3 -1.50 -17.59 5.81
N LEU A 4 -0.55 -16.98 6.50
CA LEU A 4 -0.86 -15.95 7.48
C LEU A 4 -1.82 -14.94 6.82
N PRO A 5 -2.87 -14.48 7.54
CA PRO A 5 -3.83 -13.55 6.97
C PRO A 5 -3.07 -12.35 6.37
N PRO A 6 -3.44 -11.90 5.16
CA PRO A 6 -2.76 -10.78 4.53
C PRO A 6 -2.87 -9.56 5.44
N TRP A 7 -1.72 -8.99 5.79
CA TRP A 7 -1.64 -7.69 6.42
C TRP A 7 -1.69 -6.59 5.38
N PRO A 8 -2.28 -5.44 5.72
CA PRO A 8 -2.91 -5.11 6.98
C PRO A 8 -4.38 -5.49 7.02
N GLN A 9 -4.81 -6.11 8.12
CA GLN A 9 -6.16 -5.86 8.61
C GLN A 9 -6.19 -4.37 8.91
N ALA A 10 -6.86 -3.64 8.05
CA ALA A 10 -6.56 -2.25 7.90
C ALA A 10 -7.09 -1.37 9.04
N ALA A 11 -7.78 -1.97 10.01
CA ALA A 11 -8.04 -1.40 11.33
C ALA A 11 -6.78 -0.88 12.06
N ALA A 12 -5.59 -1.26 11.61
CA ALA A 12 -4.33 -0.92 12.24
C ALA A 12 -3.45 0.09 11.44
N ALA A 13 -3.86 0.50 10.25
CA ALA A 13 -3.21 1.56 9.47
C ALA A 13 -3.97 2.89 9.67
N PRO A 14 -3.47 3.84 10.48
CA PRO A 14 -4.13 5.13 10.67
C PRO A 14 -4.03 6.06 9.45
N GLU A 15 -3.02 5.91 8.58
CA GLU A 15 -2.75 6.85 7.50
C GLU A 15 -2.19 6.15 6.26
N ILE A 16 -2.53 6.67 5.09
CA ILE A 16 -2.03 6.24 3.79
C ILE A 16 -1.43 7.45 3.08
N HIS A 17 -0.13 7.42 2.84
CA HIS A 17 0.58 8.52 2.19
C HIS A 17 0.78 8.21 0.72
N PHE A 18 0.33 9.12 -0.14
CA PHE A 18 0.64 9.10 -1.56
C PHE A 18 1.92 9.88 -1.84
N ARG A 19 2.82 9.29 -2.63
CA ARG A 19 3.97 9.97 -3.22
C ARG A 19 4.08 9.59 -4.67
N PHE A 20 4.57 10.51 -5.49
CA PHE A 20 4.87 10.24 -6.88
C PHE A 20 6.36 10.50 -7.14
N ARG A 21 7.00 9.62 -7.91
CA ARG A 21 8.38 9.78 -8.37
C ARG A 21 8.41 9.76 -9.90
N GLY A 22 9.21 10.66 -10.46
CA GLY A 22 9.38 10.80 -11.91
C GLY A 22 8.74 12.09 -12.44
N ALA A 23 8.73 12.20 -13.77
CA ALA A 23 8.03 13.27 -14.47
C ALA A 23 6.59 12.80 -14.75
N LEU A 24 5.62 13.66 -14.43
CA LEU A 24 4.23 13.46 -14.84
C LEU A 24 4.15 13.61 -16.35
N THR A 25 3.53 12.66 -17.04
CA THR A 25 3.15 12.82 -18.44
C THR A 25 1.65 13.12 -18.52
N LEU A 26 1.29 14.15 -19.29
CA LEU A 26 -0.09 14.56 -19.53
C LEU A 26 -0.33 14.57 -21.03
N SER A 27 -1.36 13.85 -21.47
CA SER A 27 -1.84 13.88 -22.86
C SER A 27 -3.32 14.25 -22.88
N LEU A 28 -3.67 15.25 -23.68
CA LEU A 28 -5.06 15.68 -23.86
C LEU A 28 -5.42 15.60 -25.34
N GLU A 29 -6.41 14.77 -25.65
CA GLU A 29 -6.97 14.66 -27.00
C GLU A 29 -8.39 15.23 -27.01
N LEU A 30 -8.60 16.27 -27.82
CA LEU A 30 -9.92 16.88 -28.01
C LEU A 30 -10.72 16.07 -29.04
N LYS A 31 -11.97 15.79 -28.71
CA LYS A 31 -12.94 15.03 -29.50
C LYS A 31 -14.16 15.88 -29.82
N PRO A 32 -14.98 15.50 -30.81
CA PRO A 32 -16.28 16.09 -31.04
C PRO A 32 -17.15 16.14 -29.77
N SER A 33 -18.05 17.13 -29.65
CA SER A 33 -18.82 17.40 -28.43
C SER A 33 -19.84 16.33 -28.03
N ASP A 34 -20.20 15.44 -28.97
CA ASP A 34 -21.07 14.28 -28.76
C ASP A 34 -20.36 13.10 -28.08
N GLN A 35 -19.03 13.12 -28.03
CA GLN A 35 -18.24 12.08 -27.36
C GLN A 35 -18.14 12.33 -25.85
N PRO A 36 -18.12 11.26 -25.03
CA PRO A 36 -17.95 11.38 -23.60
C PRO A 36 -16.57 11.96 -23.27
N ARG A 37 -16.53 12.72 -22.17
CA ARG A 37 -15.29 13.22 -21.60
C ARG A 37 -14.75 12.15 -20.67
N THR A 38 -13.51 11.74 -20.87
CA THR A 38 -12.90 10.66 -20.12
C THR A 38 -11.57 11.09 -19.55
N MET A 39 -11.26 10.59 -18.36
CA MET A 39 -9.94 10.72 -17.77
C MET A 39 -9.42 9.34 -17.41
N ARG A 40 -8.17 9.08 -17.77
CA ARG A 40 -7.45 7.86 -17.48
C ARG A 40 -6.22 8.16 -16.64
N LEU A 41 -6.05 7.41 -15.57
CA LEU A 41 -4.90 7.47 -14.67
C LEU A 41 -4.14 6.14 -14.80
N ARG A 42 -2.90 6.20 -15.30
CA ARG A 42 -2.08 5.01 -15.56
C ARG A 42 -0.72 5.09 -14.88
N GLY A 43 -0.08 3.94 -14.68
CA GLY A 43 1.30 3.85 -14.25
C GLY A 43 1.62 2.62 -13.41
N GLY A 44 2.71 2.69 -12.66
CA GLY A 44 3.06 1.69 -11.66
C GLY A 44 2.59 2.13 -10.29
N LEU A 45 1.70 1.34 -9.67
CA LEU A 45 1.34 1.49 -8.26
C LEU A 45 2.25 0.63 -7.40
N VAL A 46 3.08 1.29 -6.61
CA VAL A 46 3.95 0.67 -5.64
C VAL A 46 3.26 0.72 -4.28
N LEU A 47 2.96 -0.45 -3.71
CA LEU A 47 2.38 -0.57 -2.37
C LEU A 47 3.50 -0.83 -1.36
N SER A 48 3.59 0.02 -0.36
CA SER A 48 4.63 -0.02 0.66
C SER A 48 4.05 0.14 2.05
N HIS A 49 4.84 -0.17 3.06
CA HIS A 49 4.44 -0.03 4.46
C HIS A 49 5.57 0.65 5.23
N ALA A 50 5.21 1.49 6.20
CA ALA A 50 6.18 2.18 7.06
C ALA A 50 5.61 2.34 8.48
N PRO A 51 6.40 2.18 9.54
CA PRO A 51 5.97 2.69 10.83
C PRO A 51 5.94 4.22 10.80
N ARG A 52 4.99 4.84 11.51
CA ARG A 52 4.78 6.31 11.53
C ARG A 52 6.05 7.15 11.76
N ARG A 53 7.04 6.61 12.47
CA ARG A 53 8.30 7.32 12.80
C ARG A 53 9.48 6.94 11.92
N ALA A 54 9.36 5.98 11.02
CA ALA A 54 10.43 5.68 10.08
C ALA A 54 10.63 6.85 9.11
N GLY A 55 11.89 7.16 8.82
CA GLY A 55 12.27 8.05 7.75
C GLY A 55 11.85 7.53 6.37
N PRO A 56 12.31 8.16 5.28
CA PRO A 56 11.93 7.75 3.92
C PRO A 56 12.24 6.26 3.69
N VAL A 57 11.20 5.49 3.38
CA VAL A 57 11.29 4.05 3.09
C VAL A 57 12.04 3.84 1.78
N ASP A 58 12.99 2.91 1.79
CA ASP A 58 13.68 2.49 0.57
C ASP A 58 12.72 1.65 -0.31
N VAL A 59 12.60 2.04 -1.57
CA VAL A 59 11.56 1.57 -2.50
C VAL A 59 12.11 0.49 -3.46
N THR A 60 13.36 0.09 -3.28
CA THR A 60 14.17 -0.65 -4.27
C THR A 60 13.77 -2.12 -4.48
N ASN A 61 12.97 -2.72 -3.60
CA ASN A 61 12.55 -4.14 -3.68
C ASN A 61 11.02 -4.35 -3.64
N GLN A 62 10.24 -3.36 -4.05
CA GLN A 62 8.79 -3.39 -3.86
C GLN A 62 8.03 -3.97 -5.06
N VAL A 63 6.89 -4.58 -4.77
CA VAL A 63 5.99 -5.15 -5.76
C VAL A 63 5.25 -4.04 -6.49
N VAL A 64 5.45 -3.93 -7.80
CA VAL A 64 4.74 -2.97 -8.65
C VAL A 64 3.46 -3.60 -9.18
N ARG A 65 2.33 -2.93 -8.96
CA ARG A 65 1.02 -3.25 -9.53
C ARG A 65 0.73 -2.30 -10.69
N LYS A 66 -0.09 -2.75 -11.64
CA LYS A 66 -0.52 -1.89 -12.75
C LYS A 66 -1.63 -0.98 -12.26
N LEU A 67 -1.41 0.34 -12.30
CA LEU A 67 -2.46 1.34 -12.15
C LEU A 67 -3.06 1.60 -13.53
N ASP A 68 -4.36 1.36 -13.67
CA ASP A 68 -5.11 1.62 -14.91
C ASP A 68 -6.57 1.87 -14.57
N LEU A 69 -6.89 3.14 -14.29
CA LEU A 69 -8.22 3.58 -13.91
C LEU A 69 -8.75 4.54 -14.96
N GLN A 70 -10.02 4.39 -15.32
CA GLN A 70 -10.70 5.26 -16.27
C GLN A 70 -12.03 5.71 -15.67
N LEU A 71 -12.34 7.00 -15.79
CA LEU A 71 -13.63 7.55 -15.40
C LEU A 71 -14.19 8.48 -16.48
N GLU A 72 -15.51 8.64 -16.49
CA GLU A 72 -16.20 9.65 -17.29
C GLU A 72 -16.38 10.94 -16.48
N ILE A 73 -15.91 12.06 -17.03
CA ILE A 73 -16.04 13.38 -16.40
C ILE A 73 -17.37 13.99 -16.83
N THR A 74 -18.33 14.01 -15.91
CA THR A 74 -19.63 14.65 -16.11
C THR A 74 -19.54 16.16 -15.94
N ASP A 75 -18.84 16.61 -14.90
CA ASP A 75 -18.64 18.02 -14.58
C ASP A 75 -17.22 18.49 -14.94
N HIS A 76 -17.13 19.36 -15.95
CA HIS A 76 -15.88 19.96 -16.39
C HIS A 76 -15.38 21.07 -15.44
N ALA A 77 -16.21 21.55 -14.51
CA ALA A 77 -15.80 22.52 -13.51
C ALA A 77 -14.72 21.98 -12.56
N VAL A 78 -14.48 20.67 -12.53
CA VAL A 78 -13.35 20.06 -11.81
C VAL A 78 -12.00 20.64 -12.23
N PHE A 79 -11.90 21.17 -13.47
CA PHE A 79 -10.71 21.84 -13.98
C PHE A 79 -10.68 23.36 -13.71
N GLN A 80 -11.56 23.88 -12.84
CA GLN A 80 -11.51 25.28 -12.40
C GLN A 80 -10.81 25.43 -11.05
N SER A 81 -10.57 24.31 -10.36
CA SER A 81 -10.06 24.29 -8.99
C SER A 81 -9.07 23.14 -8.83
N GLY A 82 -7.81 23.48 -8.53
CA GLY A 82 -6.79 22.48 -8.18
C GLY A 82 -7.20 21.58 -7.02
N LYS A 83 -8.06 22.08 -6.12
CA LYS A 83 -8.59 21.31 -4.99
C LYS A 83 -9.58 20.25 -5.46
N ASP A 84 -10.52 20.59 -6.33
CA ASP A 84 -11.54 19.65 -6.81
C ASP A 84 -10.91 18.58 -7.70
N PHE A 85 -9.93 18.97 -8.52
CA PHE A 85 -9.12 18.01 -9.28
C PHE A 85 -8.27 17.10 -8.38
N SER A 86 -7.65 17.63 -7.32
CA SER A 86 -6.94 16.80 -6.34
C SER A 86 -7.88 15.80 -5.66
N GLN A 87 -9.12 16.21 -5.35
CA GLN A 87 -10.13 15.32 -4.79
C GLN A 87 -10.56 14.22 -5.78
N LEU A 88 -10.72 14.55 -7.07
CA LEU A 88 -11.00 13.55 -8.11
C LEU A 88 -9.90 12.48 -8.17
N ILE A 89 -8.63 12.89 -8.15
CA ILE A 89 -7.50 11.95 -8.15
C ILE A 89 -7.44 11.15 -6.84
N HIS A 90 -7.73 11.77 -5.68
CA HIS A 90 -7.89 11.07 -4.41
C HIS A 90 -8.91 9.93 -4.55
N ASP A 91 -10.09 10.22 -5.07
CA ASP A 91 -11.18 9.24 -5.17
C ASP A 91 -10.81 8.06 -6.09
N MET A 92 -10.14 8.35 -7.22
CA MET A 92 -9.59 7.31 -8.10
C MET A 92 -8.56 6.44 -7.37
N LEU A 93 -7.58 7.03 -6.72
CA LEU A 93 -6.52 6.30 -6.01
C LEU A 93 -7.10 5.50 -4.83
N ALA A 94 -8.03 6.08 -4.08
CA ALA A 94 -8.75 5.42 -3.00
C ALA A 94 -9.51 4.19 -3.52
N ALA A 95 -10.15 4.29 -4.68
CA ALA A 95 -10.81 3.15 -5.32
C ALA A 95 -9.82 2.07 -5.76
N ALA A 96 -8.66 2.42 -6.33
CA ALA A 96 -7.61 1.45 -6.64
C ALA A 96 -7.09 0.73 -5.39
N VAL A 97 -6.86 1.47 -4.30
CA VAL A 97 -6.40 0.88 -3.03
C VAL A 97 -7.47 -0.03 -2.43
N LYS A 98 -8.73 0.40 -2.36
CA LYS A 98 -9.82 -0.45 -1.84
C LYS A 98 -10.00 -1.75 -2.62
N ARG A 99 -9.72 -1.77 -3.93
CA ARG A 99 -9.75 -3.00 -4.74
C ARG A 99 -8.63 -4.00 -4.39
N GLU A 100 -7.52 -3.52 -3.86
CA GLU A 100 -6.40 -4.38 -3.44
C GLU A 100 -6.53 -4.81 -1.97
N TYR A 101 -7.35 -4.09 -1.18
CA TYR A 101 -7.51 -4.28 0.26
C TYR A 101 -9.00 -4.20 0.64
N ASP A 102 -9.72 -5.33 0.50
CA ASP A 102 -11.16 -5.40 0.74
C ASP A 102 -11.57 -5.02 2.19
N ASP A 103 -10.65 -5.16 3.16
CA ASP A 103 -10.90 -4.95 4.59
C ASP A 103 -10.38 -3.60 5.15
N LEU A 104 -10.14 -2.59 4.29
CA LEU A 104 -9.81 -1.21 4.71
C LEU A 104 -10.92 -0.58 5.57
N PRO A 105 -10.59 0.04 6.73
CA PRO A 105 -11.56 0.84 7.45
C PRO A 105 -11.94 2.02 6.56
N ALA A 106 -13.17 2.48 6.76
CA ALA A 106 -13.82 3.44 5.85
C ALA A 106 -12.98 4.71 5.60
N ASN A 107 -12.21 5.14 6.59
CA ASN A 107 -11.39 6.35 6.59
C ASN A 107 -9.91 6.15 6.22
N ALA A 108 -9.46 4.92 5.93
CA ALA A 108 -8.03 4.67 5.68
C ALA A 108 -7.50 5.49 4.50
N THR A 109 -8.33 5.64 3.47
CA THR A 109 -7.94 6.33 2.24
C THR A 109 -8.02 7.85 2.34
N ASP A 110 -8.55 8.42 3.43
CA ASP A 110 -8.81 9.85 3.60
C ASP A 110 -7.54 10.72 3.62
N SER A 111 -6.36 10.10 3.66
CA SER A 111 -5.06 10.78 3.62
C SER A 111 -4.37 10.70 2.25
N ILE A 112 -4.97 10.01 1.27
CA ILE A 112 -4.40 9.78 -0.06
C ILE A 112 -4.64 11.01 -0.95
N HIS A 113 -3.84 12.05 -0.80
CA HIS A 113 -3.99 13.26 -1.61
C HIS A 113 -2.83 13.47 -2.58
N MET A 114 -3.15 13.91 -3.79
CA MET A 114 -2.17 14.46 -4.71
C MET A 114 -1.70 15.83 -4.21
N PRO A 115 -0.41 16.18 -4.28
CA PRO A 115 0.08 17.50 -3.90
C PRO A 115 -0.69 18.61 -4.63
N LEU A 116 -1.21 19.59 -3.87
CA LEU A 116 -2.07 20.64 -4.41
C LEU A 116 -1.38 21.49 -5.48
N ASP A 117 -0.07 21.71 -5.35
CA ASP A 117 0.72 22.46 -6.33
C ASP A 117 0.77 21.73 -7.69
N LEU A 118 0.90 20.39 -7.67
CA LEU A 118 0.87 19.58 -8.88
C LEU A 118 -0.53 19.59 -9.51
N ALA A 119 -1.58 19.47 -8.69
CA ALA A 119 -2.95 19.54 -9.15
C ALA A 119 -3.26 20.90 -9.81
N THR A 120 -2.83 21.99 -9.18
CA THR A 120 -2.99 23.36 -9.71
C THR A 120 -2.28 23.53 -11.03
N MET A 121 -1.04 23.04 -11.17
CA MET A 121 -0.29 23.10 -12.43
C MET A 121 -1.00 22.37 -13.58
N ILE A 122 -1.55 21.18 -13.32
CA ILE A 122 -2.32 20.40 -14.31
C ILE A 122 -3.58 21.15 -14.71
N VAL A 123 -4.32 21.63 -13.71
CA VAL A 123 -5.57 22.38 -13.90
C VAL A 123 -5.32 23.65 -14.71
N GLU A 124 -4.29 24.44 -14.40
CA GLU A 124 -3.95 25.62 -15.17
C GLU A 124 -3.59 25.30 -16.63
N SER A 125 -2.97 24.15 -16.87
CA SER A 125 -2.58 23.72 -18.22
C SER A 125 -3.79 23.32 -19.08
N ILE A 126 -4.81 22.70 -18.47
CA ILE A 126 -6.03 22.25 -19.15
C ILE A 126 -7.08 23.36 -19.20
N GLY A 127 -7.30 24.04 -18.07
CA GLY A 127 -8.34 25.05 -17.85
C GLY A 127 -8.22 26.21 -18.83
N ARG A 128 -7.01 26.73 -19.08
CA ARG A 128 -6.79 27.77 -20.10
C ARG A 128 -7.34 27.38 -21.48
N GLY A 129 -7.13 26.13 -21.89
CA GLY A 129 -7.61 25.65 -23.19
C GLY A 129 -9.13 25.51 -23.25
N ILE A 130 -9.76 25.06 -22.16
CA ILE A 130 -11.23 24.94 -22.08
C ILE A 130 -11.88 26.32 -22.02
N ASP A 131 -11.35 27.22 -21.19
CA ASP A 131 -11.89 28.57 -21.00
C ASP A 131 -11.84 29.40 -22.29
N GLU A 132 -10.79 29.26 -23.11
CA GLU A 132 -10.70 29.91 -24.42
C GLU A 132 -11.82 29.44 -25.37
N ILE A 133 -12.13 28.15 -25.38
CA ILE A 133 -13.21 27.58 -26.21
C ILE A 133 -14.58 28.08 -25.75
N VAL A 134 -14.80 28.11 -24.43
CA VAL A 134 -16.06 28.59 -23.83
C VAL A 134 -16.23 30.09 -24.07
N ALA A 135 -15.18 30.88 -23.88
CA ALA A 135 -15.19 32.34 -24.09
C ALA A 135 -15.47 32.71 -25.56
N ALA A 136 -15.10 31.85 -26.51
CA ALA A 136 -15.44 31.98 -27.92
C ALA A 136 -16.91 31.61 -28.25
N GLY A 137 -17.73 31.28 -27.25
CA GLY A 137 -19.11 30.82 -27.42
C GLY A 137 -19.21 29.37 -27.93
N GLY A 138 -18.13 28.61 -27.82
CA GLY A 138 -18.04 27.22 -28.26
C GLY A 138 -18.69 26.25 -27.27
N ILE A 139 -19.13 25.11 -27.79
CA ILE A 139 -19.54 23.96 -26.99
C ILE A 139 -18.27 23.26 -26.48
N VAL A 140 -18.18 22.99 -25.18
CA VAL A 140 -17.04 22.26 -24.60
C VAL A 140 -16.93 20.88 -25.28
N PRO A 141 -15.79 20.58 -25.95
CA PRO A 141 -15.63 19.34 -26.69
C PRO A 141 -15.66 18.12 -25.77
N GLY A 142 -15.88 16.94 -26.36
CA GLY A 142 -15.46 15.69 -25.73
C GLY A 142 -13.94 15.70 -25.59
N TYR A 143 -13.39 14.99 -24.62
CA TYR A 143 -11.93 14.85 -24.54
C TYR A 143 -11.53 13.55 -23.87
N GLU A 144 -10.31 13.12 -24.17
CA GLU A 144 -9.63 12.06 -23.45
C GLU A 144 -8.38 12.65 -22.80
N LEU A 145 -8.38 12.67 -21.47
CA LEU A 145 -7.25 13.12 -20.66
C LEU A 145 -6.53 11.90 -20.10
N ASP A 146 -5.26 11.74 -20.45
CA ASP A 146 -4.42 10.66 -19.97
C ASP A 146 -3.31 11.22 -19.08
N LEU A 147 -3.28 10.73 -17.83
CA LEU A 147 -2.32 11.10 -16.81
C LEU A 147 -1.47 9.88 -16.47
N GLU A 148 -0.18 9.95 -16.78
CA GLU A 148 0.77 8.90 -16.49
C GLU A 148 1.59 9.24 -15.24
N LEU A 149 1.47 8.38 -14.23
CA LEU A 149 2.24 8.39 -13.00
C LEU A 149 3.23 7.21 -13.03
N PRO A 150 4.40 7.32 -13.68
CA PRO A 150 5.36 6.22 -13.84
C PRO A 150 5.68 5.46 -12.54
N GLN A 151 5.79 6.14 -11.40
CA GLN A 151 5.95 5.51 -10.08
C GLN A 151 5.08 6.19 -9.03
N ALA A 152 3.78 5.86 -9.02
CA ALA A 152 2.88 6.19 -7.92
C ALA A 152 3.18 5.25 -6.74
N CYS A 153 3.55 5.81 -5.59
CA CYS A 153 3.86 5.06 -4.38
C CYS A 153 2.79 5.37 -3.33
N ILE A 154 2.11 4.33 -2.86
CA ILE A 154 1.19 4.39 -1.73
C ILE A 154 1.86 3.71 -0.54
N THR A 155 2.01 4.45 0.54
CA THR A 155 2.63 3.98 1.79
C THR A 155 1.56 3.84 2.84
N LEU A 156 1.28 2.62 3.26
CA LEU A 156 0.46 2.33 4.43
C LEU A 156 1.30 2.61 5.67
N VAL A 157 0.97 3.70 6.35
CA VAL A 157 1.64 4.10 7.58
C VAL A 157 0.90 3.44 8.74
N TYR A 158 1.60 2.61 9.50
CA TYR A 158 1.03 1.88 10.63
C TYR A 158 1.62 2.35 11.96
N GLU A 159 0.82 2.24 13.03
CA GLU A 159 1.34 2.37 14.39
C GLU A 159 2.16 1.12 14.74
N PRO A 160 3.28 1.21 15.46
CA PRO A 160 4.09 0.06 15.89
C PRO A 160 3.27 -1.04 16.60
N ARG A 161 2.24 -0.66 17.37
CA ARG A 161 1.26 -1.55 17.99
C ARG A 161 0.47 -2.42 17.02
N ALA A 162 0.28 -1.95 15.79
CA ALA A 162 -0.40 -2.68 14.73
C ALA A 162 0.33 -3.98 14.38
N LEU A 163 1.64 -3.88 14.12
CA LEU A 163 2.48 -5.03 13.78
C LEU A 163 2.60 -6.01 14.95
N LEU A 164 2.61 -5.49 16.17
CA LEU A 164 2.58 -6.29 17.39
C LEU A 164 1.28 -7.08 17.54
N LEU A 165 0.14 -6.42 17.31
CA LEU A 165 -1.18 -7.06 17.35
C LEU A 165 -1.27 -8.18 16.30
N ALA A 166 -0.77 -7.94 15.08
CA ALA A 166 -0.70 -8.96 14.02
C ALA A 166 0.08 -10.21 14.47
N CYS A 167 1.21 -10.00 15.14
CA CYS A 167 2.02 -11.10 15.68
C CYS A 167 1.27 -11.86 16.78
N LYS A 168 0.57 -11.15 17.67
CA LYS A 168 -0.26 -11.77 18.72
C LYS A 168 -1.41 -12.58 18.13
N GLU A 169 -2.11 -12.05 17.12
CA GLU A 169 -3.19 -12.75 16.42
C GLU A 169 -2.69 -14.00 15.68
N ALA A 170 -1.55 -13.90 14.99
CA ALA A 170 -0.92 -15.02 14.32
C ALA A 170 -0.52 -16.13 15.32
N ALA A 171 0.09 -15.77 16.43
CA ALA A 171 0.42 -16.70 17.51
C ALA A 171 -0.84 -17.33 18.14
N ALA A 172 -1.92 -16.55 18.31
CA ALA A 172 -3.19 -17.07 18.82
C ALA A 172 -3.84 -18.06 17.85
N ALA A 173 -3.76 -17.81 16.54
CA ALA A 173 -4.26 -18.73 15.51
C ALA A 173 -3.52 -20.08 15.51
N GLU A 174 -2.20 -20.10 15.78
CA GLU A 174 -1.41 -21.33 15.91
C GLU A 174 -1.92 -22.26 17.03
N THR A 175 -2.52 -21.72 18.09
CA THR A 175 -3.03 -22.54 19.21
C THR A 175 -4.35 -23.25 18.92
N LYS A 176 -5.07 -22.85 17.85
CA LYS A 176 -6.41 -23.37 17.50
C LYS A 176 -6.41 -24.36 16.32
N ALA A 177 -5.33 -24.44 15.55
CA ALA A 177 -5.22 -25.32 14.38
C ALA A 177 -4.06 -26.32 14.56
N PRO A 178 -4.30 -27.65 14.41
CA PRO A 178 -3.20 -28.60 14.40
C PRO A 178 -2.46 -28.48 13.07
N THR A 179 -1.19 -28.07 13.12
CA THR A 179 -0.19 -28.07 12.04
C THR A 179 -0.48 -27.19 10.81
N GLY A 180 0.25 -26.07 10.64
CA GLY A 180 0.14 -25.35 9.37
C GLY A 180 1.03 -24.14 9.07
N VAL A 181 1.59 -23.43 10.07
CA VAL A 181 2.50 -22.31 9.79
C VAL A 181 3.95 -22.80 9.90
N VAL A 182 4.65 -22.83 8.77
CA VAL A 182 6.05 -23.24 8.73
C VAL A 182 6.87 -22.11 9.37
N ALA A 183 7.64 -22.41 10.41
CA ALA A 183 8.64 -21.48 10.93
C ALA A 183 9.53 -21.02 9.77
N LEU A 184 9.43 -19.73 9.39
CA LEU A 184 10.10 -19.17 8.22
C LEU A 184 11.63 -19.07 8.40
N CYS A 185 12.09 -19.29 9.62
CA CYS A 185 13.49 -19.38 9.97
C CYS A 185 14.05 -20.79 9.66
N GLY A 186 14.80 -20.91 8.56
CA GLY A 186 15.56 -22.14 8.23
C GLY A 186 16.76 -22.42 9.16
N ARG A 187 17.08 -21.53 10.11
CA ARG A 187 18.11 -21.80 11.12
C ARG A 187 17.49 -22.65 12.22
N LYS A 188 17.72 -23.96 12.14
CA LYS A 188 17.47 -24.93 13.23
C LYS A 188 18.30 -24.57 14.47
N ARG A 189 17.84 -23.61 15.25
CA ARG A 189 17.86 -23.73 16.70
C ARG A 189 16.42 -23.60 17.14
N ARG A 190 15.81 -24.74 17.50
CA ARG A 190 14.65 -24.76 18.36
C ARG A 190 15.13 -24.09 19.65
N ARG A 191 14.94 -22.78 19.79
CA ARG A 191 15.24 -22.11 21.06
C ARG A 191 14.26 -22.70 22.07
N GLU A 192 14.80 -23.29 23.12
CA GLU A 192 14.03 -23.78 24.26
C GLU A 192 13.31 -22.60 24.91
N ALA A 193 12.31 -22.87 25.74
CA ALA A 193 11.47 -21.83 26.36
C ALA A 193 12.27 -20.82 27.23
N ASP A 194 13.57 -21.07 27.44
CA ASP A 194 14.46 -20.35 28.36
C ASP A 194 15.42 -19.36 27.69
N ASP A 195 15.30 -19.06 26.39
CA ASP A 195 16.19 -18.07 25.76
C ASP A 195 15.80 -16.64 26.20
N PRO A 196 16.72 -15.83 26.76
CA PRO A 196 16.41 -14.49 27.24
C PRO A 196 16.01 -13.57 26.09
N CYS A 197 15.21 -12.56 26.39
CA CYS A 197 14.86 -11.50 25.46
C CYS A 197 16.14 -10.76 25.02
N VAL A 198 16.53 -10.87 23.75
CA VAL A 198 17.80 -10.28 23.28
C VAL A 198 17.82 -8.74 23.29
N ILE A 199 16.68 -8.10 23.56
CA ILE A 199 16.52 -6.64 23.62
C ILE A 199 16.91 -6.12 25.00
N CYS A 200 16.35 -6.70 26.07
CA CYS A 200 16.63 -6.29 27.46
C CYS A 200 17.61 -7.23 28.19
N LEU A 201 17.93 -8.39 27.60
CA LEU A 201 18.78 -9.44 28.16
C LEU A 201 18.24 -10.11 29.44
N LEU A 202 16.94 -9.94 29.71
CA LEU A 202 16.23 -10.58 30.82
C LEU A 202 15.52 -11.84 30.35
N ASP A 203 15.30 -12.76 31.28
CA ASP A 203 14.53 -13.98 31.04
C ASP A 203 13.10 -13.62 30.63
N LEU A 204 12.56 -14.41 29.70
CA LEU A 204 11.19 -14.20 29.23
C LEU A 204 10.18 -14.55 30.34
N GLU A 205 10.43 -15.62 31.09
CA GLU A 205 9.60 -16.11 32.19
C GLU A 205 10.11 -15.59 33.54
N SER A 206 9.91 -14.31 33.85
CA SER A 206 10.14 -13.80 35.21
C SER A 206 8.87 -13.95 36.05
N GLU A 207 8.95 -14.66 37.18
CA GLU A 207 7.82 -14.88 38.12
C GLU A 207 7.27 -13.60 38.77
N GLU A 208 7.98 -12.47 38.63
CA GLU A 208 7.68 -11.21 39.32
C GLU A 208 6.90 -10.20 38.45
N ASP A 209 6.81 -10.41 37.14
CA ASP A 209 6.18 -9.46 36.23
C ASP A 209 5.21 -10.17 35.28
N ASP A 210 3.94 -9.75 35.28
CA ASP A 210 2.91 -10.08 34.28
C ASP A 210 3.25 -9.52 32.87
N GLU A 211 4.54 -9.45 32.51
CA GLU A 211 4.99 -8.94 31.22
C GLU A 211 4.65 -9.93 30.11
N GLU A 212 3.55 -9.63 29.38
CA GLU A 212 3.13 -10.43 28.23
C GLU A 212 4.29 -10.65 27.25
N GLN A 213 4.54 -11.90 26.88
CA GLN A 213 5.48 -12.25 25.81
C GLN A 213 4.76 -12.34 24.46
N VAL A 214 5.50 -12.11 23.38
CA VAL A 214 5.00 -12.35 22.01
C VAL A 214 6.00 -13.14 21.20
N ARG A 215 5.49 -14.10 20.43
CA ARG A 215 6.25 -14.87 19.45
C ARG A 215 5.99 -14.32 18.05
N LEU A 216 7.06 -13.98 17.34
CA LEU A 216 6.99 -13.51 15.96
C LEU A 216 6.78 -14.68 14.97
N PRO A 217 6.33 -14.43 13.72
CA PRO A 217 6.20 -15.47 12.67
C PRO A 217 7.47 -16.26 12.36
N CYS A 218 8.64 -15.71 12.73
CA CYS A 218 9.93 -16.41 12.63
C CYS A 218 10.23 -17.35 13.81
N SER A 219 9.29 -17.53 14.75
CA SER A 219 9.34 -18.27 16.02
C SER A 219 10.18 -17.68 17.16
N HIS A 220 10.82 -16.51 16.97
CA HIS A 220 11.54 -15.83 18.05
C HIS A 220 10.58 -15.10 19.01
N ALA A 221 10.85 -15.18 20.31
CA ALA A 221 10.06 -14.58 21.37
C ALA A 221 10.78 -13.39 22.03
N PHE A 222 9.99 -12.41 22.48
CA PHE A 222 10.44 -11.18 23.14
C PHE A 222 9.37 -10.73 24.13
N HIS A 223 9.73 -9.93 25.13
CA HIS A 223 8.73 -9.18 25.90
C HIS A 223 7.97 -8.24 24.98
N THR A 224 6.64 -8.19 25.11
CA THR A 224 5.75 -7.28 24.37
C THR A 224 6.28 -5.84 24.36
N PRO A 225 6.61 -5.20 25.51
CA PRO A 225 7.11 -3.82 25.50
C PRO A 225 8.45 -3.67 24.76
N CYS A 226 9.33 -4.66 24.86
CA CYS A 226 10.63 -4.62 24.21
C CYS A 226 10.51 -4.61 22.68
N ILE A 227 9.69 -5.52 22.14
CA ILE A 227 9.53 -5.63 20.68
C ILE A 227 8.63 -4.52 20.12
N GLU A 228 7.69 -3.99 20.89
CA GLU A 228 6.91 -2.80 20.51
C GLU A 228 7.83 -1.62 20.23
N LEU A 229 8.74 -1.30 21.17
CA LEU A 229 9.74 -0.23 21.01
C LEU A 229 10.71 -0.50 19.86
N TRP A 230 10.96 -1.76 19.54
CA TRP A 230 11.77 -2.11 18.37
C TRP A 230 11.02 -1.83 17.06
N PHE A 231 9.72 -2.15 17.00
CA PHE A 231 8.85 -1.87 15.85
C PHE A 231 8.65 -0.38 15.58
N ASP A 232 8.90 0.50 16.54
CA ASP A 232 9.02 1.96 16.30
C ASP A 232 10.14 2.30 15.31
N ARG A 233 11.17 1.45 15.21
CA ARG A 233 12.42 1.73 14.48
C ARG A 233 12.62 0.80 13.28
N ALA A 234 12.22 -0.46 13.38
CA ALA A 234 12.42 -1.45 12.32
C ALA A 234 11.36 -2.56 12.38
N SER A 235 10.89 -3.03 11.21
CA SER A 235 9.97 -4.16 11.09
C SER A 235 10.64 -5.53 11.14
N THR A 236 11.95 -5.60 11.39
CA THR A 236 12.73 -6.84 11.29
C THR A 236 12.86 -7.53 12.64
N CYS A 237 12.94 -8.85 12.65
CA CYS A 237 13.25 -9.60 13.87
C CYS A 237 14.65 -9.23 14.41
N PRO A 238 14.81 -8.81 15.68
CA PRO A 238 16.11 -8.49 16.27
C PRO A 238 17.12 -9.65 16.21
N THR A 239 16.63 -10.90 16.19
CA THR A 239 17.48 -12.10 16.20
C THR A 239 17.87 -12.56 14.80
N CYS A 240 16.90 -12.72 13.90
CA CYS A 240 17.16 -13.33 12.58
C CYS A 240 17.13 -12.33 11.41
N ARG A 241 16.76 -11.07 11.67
CA ARG A 241 16.59 -10.00 10.68
C ARG A 241 15.54 -10.28 9.59
N LEU A 242 14.72 -11.32 9.76
CA LEU A 242 13.57 -11.56 8.90
C LEU A 242 12.65 -10.33 8.97
N ASP A 243 12.23 -9.81 7.83
CA ASP A 243 11.23 -8.74 7.79
C ASP A 243 9.87 -9.33 8.17
N ILE A 244 9.37 -8.91 9.33
CA ILE A 244 8.10 -9.40 9.86
C ILE A 244 6.94 -8.87 9.03
N MET A 245 7.08 -7.70 8.39
CA MET A 245 6.06 -7.17 7.50
C MET A 245 5.93 -8.00 6.22
N GLU A 246 7.04 -8.48 5.66
CA GLU A 246 6.99 -9.48 4.57
C GLU A 246 6.35 -10.79 5.03
N CYS A 247 6.41 -11.06 6.34
CA CYS A 247 5.68 -12.17 6.94
C CYS A 247 4.19 -11.96 7.05
N PHE A 248 3.68 -10.83 6.60
CA PHE A 248 2.26 -10.65 6.41
C PHE A 248 1.95 -10.01 5.05
N SER A 249 2.95 -9.79 4.20
CA SER A 249 2.77 -9.12 2.93
C SER A 249 2.09 -10.01 1.90
N PHE A 250 1.43 -9.35 0.95
CA PHE A 250 0.68 -9.89 -0.20
C PHE A 250 1.43 -10.93 -1.03
N ALA A 251 2.76 -10.99 -0.98
CA ALA A 251 3.57 -11.85 -1.83
C ALA A 251 3.35 -13.36 -1.59
N ARG A 252 2.65 -13.75 -0.52
CA ARG A 252 2.39 -15.16 -0.19
C ARG A 252 0.94 -15.60 -0.36
N SER A 253 0.05 -14.66 -0.67
CA SER A 253 -1.33 -14.96 -1.03
C SER A 253 -1.43 -15.15 -2.55
N ALA A 254 -1.15 -16.38 -2.97
CA ALA A 254 -1.34 -16.98 -4.30
C ALA A 254 -0.20 -16.82 -5.35
N PRO A 255 0.21 -17.93 -6.00
CA PRO A 255 0.89 -17.85 -7.30
C PRO A 255 -0.06 -17.22 -8.34
N PRO A 256 0.47 -16.59 -9.42
CA PRO A 256 -0.37 -16.11 -10.51
C PRO A 256 -1.28 -17.24 -10.99
N ARG A 257 -2.58 -16.97 -11.09
CA ARG A 257 -3.54 -17.92 -11.67
C ARG A 257 -3.08 -18.16 -13.11
N SER A 258 -3.00 -19.42 -13.52
CA SER A 258 -2.57 -19.86 -14.85
C SER A 258 -3.41 -19.32 -16.01
N SER A 259 -4.44 -18.50 -15.73
CA SER A 259 -5.32 -17.86 -16.71
C SER A 259 -4.80 -16.53 -17.27
N ASP A 260 -3.72 -15.95 -16.75
CA ASP A 260 -3.23 -14.61 -17.16
C ASP A 260 -1.93 -14.63 -18.00
N ILE A 261 -1.56 -15.77 -18.59
CA ILE A 261 -0.52 -15.81 -19.62
C ILE A 261 -1.21 -15.70 -20.99
N PRO A 262 -1.14 -14.56 -21.71
CA PRO A 262 -1.43 -14.58 -23.13
C PRO A 262 -0.41 -15.49 -23.82
N GLU A 263 -0.88 -16.61 -24.38
CA GLU A 263 -0.14 -17.42 -25.34
C GLU A 263 0.17 -16.54 -26.56
N ALA A 264 1.34 -15.88 -26.55
CA ALA A 264 1.93 -15.28 -27.73
C ALA A 264 3.09 -16.17 -28.20
N GLU A 265 2.72 -17.14 -29.04
CA GLU A 265 3.49 -17.79 -30.10
C GLU A 265 5.02 -17.69 -30.04
N ILE A 266 5.66 -18.69 -29.43
CA ILE A 266 7.00 -19.10 -29.84
C ILE A 266 6.83 -20.00 -31.06
N ASN A 267 6.74 -19.39 -32.24
CA ASN A 267 6.91 -20.13 -33.49
C ASN A 267 8.41 -20.46 -33.64
N HIS A 268 8.78 -21.68 -33.27
CA HIS A 268 10.06 -22.27 -33.62
C HIS A 268 9.87 -23.28 -34.75
N SER A 269 10.59 -23.02 -35.84
CA SER A 269 10.99 -23.91 -36.95
C SER A 269 10.03 -24.06 -38.12
#